data_AF-A0A2X2BBX7-F1
#
_entry.id   AF-A0A2X2BBX7-F1
#
_cell.length_a   1.000
_cell.length_b   1.000
_cell.length_c   1.000
_cell.angle_alpha   90.00
_cell.angle_beta   90.00
_cell.angle_gamma   90.00
#
_symmetry.space_group_name_H-M   'P 1'
#
loop_
_entity.id
_entity.type
_entity.pdbx_description
1 polymer ?
#
loop_
_entity_poly.entity_id
_entity_poly.type
_entity_poly.pdbx_seq_one_letter_code
_entity_poly.pdbx_strand_id
1 'polypeptide(L)'
;MNISEIATKTGLTTKAIRFYEEKDLITPPHRGENGYRYYLPQHIEELTLLKQAREVGFSLEECRSLLMLLRNPSRHSADVKEATLKKVAEIEKNH
;
A
#
# COMPACT_ATOMS: atom_id res chain seq x y z
N MET A 1 -10.53 12.70 3.61
CA MET A 1 -9.64 13.27 2.57
C MET A 1 -10.14 12.81 1.21
N ASN A 2 -10.13 13.66 0.20
CA ASN A 2 -10.48 13.27 -1.17
C ASN A 2 -9.28 12.62 -1.90
N ILE A 3 -9.49 12.16 -3.14
CA ILE A 3 -8.44 11.47 -3.92
C ILE A 3 -7.24 12.38 -4.26
N SER A 4 -7.47 13.68 -4.44
CA SER A 4 -6.40 14.63 -4.75
C SER A 4 -5.52 14.89 -3.52
N GLU A 5 -6.13 15.03 -2.34
CA GLU A 5 -5.40 15.20 -1.09
C GLU A 5 -4.50 14.00 -0.78
N ILE A 6 -5.02 12.77 -0.92
CA ILE A 6 -4.22 11.57 -0.65
C ILE A 6 -3.14 11.34 -1.72
N ALA A 7 -3.39 11.73 -2.97
CA ALA A 7 -2.38 11.74 -4.04
C ALA A 7 -1.20 12.64 -3.66
N THR A 8 -1.46 13.87 -3.21
CA THR A 8 -0.42 14.79 -2.74
C THR A 8 0.33 14.23 -1.53
N LYS A 9 -0.37 13.64 -0.55
CA LYS A 9 0.27 13.11 0.66
C LYS A 9 1.14 11.88 0.42
N THR A 10 0.73 11.00 -0.49
CA THR A 10 1.46 9.75 -0.82
C THR A 10 2.47 9.93 -1.94
N GLY A 11 2.38 11.05 -2.68
CA GLY A 11 3.15 11.28 -3.90
C GLY A 11 2.76 10.35 -5.05
N LEU A 12 1.61 9.67 -4.95
CA LEU A 12 1.05 8.84 -6.02
C LEU A 12 0.13 9.64 -6.92
N THR A 13 0.00 9.22 -8.17
CA THR A 13 -1.02 9.78 -9.05
C THR A 13 -2.41 9.26 -8.66
N THR A 14 -3.44 10.07 -8.92
CA THR A 14 -4.84 9.65 -8.72
C THR A 14 -5.18 8.39 -9.53
N LYS A 15 -4.54 8.19 -10.69
CA LYS A 15 -4.65 6.97 -11.52
C LYS A 15 -4.06 5.75 -10.82
N ALA A 16 -2.89 5.87 -10.19
CA ALA A 16 -2.29 4.78 -9.43
C ALA A 16 -3.16 4.38 -8.23
N ILE A 17 -3.70 5.36 -7.51
CA ILE A 17 -4.61 5.11 -6.38
C ILE A 17 -5.85 4.35 -6.82
N ARG A 18 -6.49 4.77 -7.93
CA ARG A 18 -7.63 4.05 -8.52
C ARG A 18 -7.26 2.64 -8.95
N PHE A 19 -6.10 2.47 -9.58
CA PHE A 19 -5.62 1.16 -9.99
C PHE A 19 -5.42 0.23 -8.78
N TYR A 20 -4.90 0.73 -7.66
CA TYR A 20 -4.76 -0.07 -6.45
C TYR A 20 -6.10 -0.37 -5.77
N GLU A 21 -7.07 0.55 -5.84
CA GLU A 21 -8.45 0.30 -5.44
C GLU A 21 -9.09 -0.82 -6.30
N GLU A 22 -8.96 -0.74 -7.63
CA GLU A 22 -9.49 -1.74 -8.58
C GLU A 22 -8.87 -3.12 -8.45
N LYS A 23 -7.67 -3.21 -7.85
CA LYS A 23 -6.96 -4.46 -7.57
C LYS A 23 -7.17 -4.98 -6.15
N ASP A 24 -8.07 -4.36 -5.39
CA ASP A 24 -8.35 -4.70 -3.98
C ASP A 24 -7.09 -4.71 -3.11
N LEU A 25 -6.13 -3.84 -3.44
CA LEU A 25 -4.88 -3.73 -2.68
C LEU A 25 -5.09 -2.85 -1.44
N ILE A 26 -5.79 -1.75 -1.61
CA ILE A 26 -6.13 -0.86 -0.49
C ILE A 26 -7.49 -1.18 0.10
N THR A 27 -7.70 -0.74 1.34
CA THR A 27 -9.01 -0.80 1.96
C THR A 27 -9.97 0.06 1.12
N PRO A 28 -11.17 -0.44 0.78
CA PRO A 28 -12.11 0.32 -0.03
C PRO A 28 -12.48 1.64 0.68
N PRO A 29 -12.30 2.79 0.02
CA PRO A 29 -12.59 4.08 0.65
C PRO A 29 -14.09 4.23 0.91
N HIS A 30 -14.43 4.93 1.99
CA HIS A 30 -15.82 5.20 2.31
C HIS A 30 -16.46 6.08 1.23
N ARG A 31 -17.64 5.70 0.74
CA ARG A 31 -18.43 6.55 -0.16
C ARG A 31 -19.40 7.35 0.68
N GLY A 32 -19.25 8.67 0.68
CA GLY A 32 -20.21 9.54 1.35
C GLY A 32 -21.53 9.62 0.59
N GLU A 33 -22.56 10.18 1.22
CA GLU A 33 -23.90 10.36 0.65
C GLU A 33 -23.90 11.20 -0.63
N ASN A 34 -22.89 12.04 -0.81
CA ASN A 34 -22.66 12.85 -2.01
C ASN A 34 -21.99 12.08 -3.16
N GLY A 35 -21.73 10.78 -3.02
CA GLY A 35 -21.11 9.92 -4.04
C GLY A 35 -19.58 10.05 -4.14
N TYR A 36 -18.95 10.88 -3.31
CA TYR A 36 -17.50 11.06 -3.31
C TYR A 36 -16.79 10.01 -2.45
N ARG A 37 -15.57 9.65 -2.87
CA ARG A 37 -14.67 8.77 -2.11
C ARG A 37 -13.92 9.54 -1.04
N TYR A 38 -14.00 9.04 0.19
CA TYR A 38 -13.27 9.55 1.33
C TYR A 38 -12.21 8.54 1.79
N TYR A 39 -10.97 9.00 1.73
CA TYR A 39 -9.82 8.30 2.26
C TYR A 39 -9.55 8.77 3.70
N LEU A 40 -9.37 7.77 4.55
CA LEU A 40 -8.90 7.84 5.94
C LEU A 40 -7.36 7.77 6.02
N PRO A 41 -6.76 8.18 7.16
CA PRO A 41 -5.30 8.11 7.38
C PRO A 41 -4.68 6.73 7.13
N GLN A 42 -5.39 5.64 7.46
CA GLN A 42 -4.93 4.27 7.19
C GLN A 42 -4.58 4.02 5.71
N HIS A 43 -5.28 4.68 4.77
CA HIS A 43 -5.00 4.53 3.35
C HIS A 43 -3.67 5.19 2.96
N ILE A 44 -3.21 6.20 3.71
CA ILE A 44 -1.89 6.81 3.48
C ILE A 44 -0.80 5.78 3.77
N GLU A 45 -0.93 5.04 4.87
CA GLU A 45 0.04 4.01 5.26
C GLU A 45 0.06 2.87 4.22
N GLU A 46 -1.11 2.39 3.81
CA GLU A 46 -1.24 1.36 2.78
C GLU A 46 -0.64 1.80 1.44
N LEU A 47 -0.97 3.01 0.97
CA LEU A 47 -0.49 3.54 -0.30
C LEU A 47 1.01 3.87 -0.28
N THR A 48 1.53 4.35 0.86
CA THR A 48 2.97 4.59 1.05
C THR A 48 3.73 3.27 0.99
N LEU A 49 3.23 2.24 1.66
CA LEU A 49 3.83 0.90 1.61
C LEU A 49 3.79 0.33 0.19
N LEU A 50 2.67 0.46 -0.51
CA LEU A 50 2.54 0.03 -1.91
C LEU A 50 3.54 0.74 -2.81
N LYS A 51 3.71 2.06 -2.64
CA LYS A 51 4.68 2.84 -3.40
C LYS A 51 6.09 2.29 -3.19
N GLN A 52 6.53 2.17 -1.93
CA GLN A 52 7.86 1.68 -1.58
C GLN A 52 8.08 0.25 -2.09
N ALA A 53 7.10 -0.64 -1.88
CA ALA A 53 7.20 -2.01 -2.37
C ALA A 53 7.34 -2.07 -3.91
N ARG A 54 6.61 -1.22 -4.64
CA ARG A 54 6.73 -1.14 -6.10
C ARG A 54 8.06 -0.55 -6.58
N GLU A 55 8.61 0.43 -5.87
CA GLU A 55 9.94 1.02 -6.15
C GLU A 55 11.06 0.00 -5.93
N VAL A 56 10.90 -0.87 -4.93
CA VAL A 56 11.81 -1.96 -4.58
C VAL A 56 11.58 -3.19 -5.47
N GLY A 57 10.64 -3.17 -6.41
CA GLY A 57 10.43 -4.25 -7.39
C GLY A 57 9.59 -5.42 -6.91
N PHE A 58 8.85 -5.26 -5.80
CA PHE A 58 7.87 -6.26 -5.38
C PHE A 58 6.72 -6.39 -6.41
N SER A 59 6.25 -7.62 -6.57
CA SER A 59 5.05 -7.93 -7.34
C SER A 59 3.78 -7.45 -6.60
N LEU A 60 2.66 -7.37 -7.33
CA LEU A 60 1.38 -6.99 -6.72
C LEU A 60 0.89 -8.02 -5.70
N GLU A 61 1.21 -9.30 -5.88
CA GLU A 61 0.85 -10.35 -4.92
C GLU A 61 1.65 -10.22 -3.63
N GLU A 62 2.95 -9.95 -3.71
CA GLU A 62 3.76 -9.69 -2.50
C GLU A 62 3.30 -8.42 -1.79
N CYS A 63 2.93 -7.38 -2.55
CA CYS A 63 2.32 -6.18 -1.99
C CYS A 63 1.05 -6.49 -1.17
N ARG A 64 0.20 -7.42 -1.62
CA ARG A 64 -0.98 -7.86 -0.84
C ARG A 64 -0.57 -8.46 0.49
N SER A 65 0.41 -9.36 0.48
CA SER A 65 0.93 -9.98 1.69
C SER A 65 1.44 -8.91 2.68
N LEU A 66 2.22 -7.94 2.18
CA LEU A 66 2.71 -6.79 2.97
C LEU A 66 1.57 -6.00 3.63
N LEU A 67 0.53 -5.70 2.86
CA LEU A 67 -0.65 -4.97 3.34
C LEU A 67 -1.46 -5.75 4.39
N MET A 68 -1.58 -7.07 4.25
CA MET A 68 -2.26 -7.89 5.25
C MET A 68 -1.58 -7.83 6.62
N LEU A 69 -0.26 -7.67 6.66
CA LEU A 69 0.49 -7.56 7.92
C LEU A 69 0.39 -6.18 8.53
N LEU A 70 0.44 -5.15 7.67
CA LEU A 70 0.23 -3.78 8.10
C LEU A 70 -1.14 -3.67 8.81
N ARG A 71 -2.18 -4.31 8.26
CA ARG A 71 -3.53 -4.34 8.85
C ARG A 71 -3.64 -5.22 10.10
N ASN A 72 -2.81 -6.25 10.24
CA ASN A 72 -2.87 -7.17 11.36
C ASN A 72 -1.47 -7.50 11.92
N PRO A 73 -0.85 -6.54 12.64
CA PRO A 73 0.50 -6.72 13.18
C PRO A 73 0.58 -7.83 14.24
N SER A 74 -0.54 -8.15 14.89
CA SER A 74 -0.63 -9.17 15.95
C SER A 74 -0.61 -10.61 15.44
N ARG A 75 -0.85 -10.86 14.14
CA ARG A 75 -0.95 -12.23 13.59
C ARG A 75 0.31 -12.76 12.90
N HIS A 76 1.18 -11.91 12.34
CA HIS A 76 2.27 -12.38 11.47
C HIS A 76 3.51 -11.45 11.40
N SER A 77 3.81 -10.65 12.43
CA SER A 77 4.93 -9.69 12.35
C SER A 77 6.33 -10.33 12.31
N ALA A 78 6.49 -11.60 12.72
CA ALA A 78 7.77 -12.28 12.66
C ALA A 78 8.13 -12.73 11.24
N ASP A 79 7.25 -13.50 10.59
CA ASP A 79 7.56 -14.17 9.31
C ASP A 79 7.73 -13.20 8.15
N VAL A 80 6.94 -12.13 8.10
CA VAL A 80 7.00 -11.23 6.94
C VAL A 80 7.92 -10.06 7.12
N LYS A 81 8.19 -9.61 8.36
CA LYS A 81 9.31 -8.70 8.60
C LYS A 81 10.62 -9.33 8.13
N GLU A 82 10.78 -10.64 8.33
CA GLU A 82 11.92 -11.40 7.82
C GLU A 82 11.92 -11.51 6.28
N ALA A 83 10.77 -11.77 5.64
CA ALA A 83 10.68 -11.82 4.18
C ALA A 83 10.92 -10.45 3.52
N THR A 84 10.45 -9.36 4.12
CA THR A 84 10.72 -7.99 3.65
C THR A 84 12.20 -7.64 3.80
N LEU A 85 12.82 -7.96 4.94
CA LEU A 85 14.26 -7.75 5.17
C LEU A 85 15.12 -8.58 4.21
N LYS A 86 14.73 -9.83 3.93
CA LYS A 86 15.41 -10.69 2.95
C LYS A 86 15.37 -10.11 1.54
N LYS A 87 14.22 -9.57 1.12
CA LYS A 87 14.09 -8.96 -0.22
C LYS A 87 14.92 -7.68 -0.35
N VAL A 88 14.94 -6.83 0.69
CA VAL A 88 15.81 -5.64 0.73
C VAL A 88 17.28 -6.05 0.58
N ALA A 89 17.71 -7.10 1.27
CA ALA A 89 19.06 -7.63 1.14
C ALA A 89 19.36 -8.25 -0.24
N GLU A 90 18.37 -8.83 -0.93
CA GLU A 90 18.54 -9.31 -2.31
C GLU A 90 18.70 -8.17 -3.31
N ILE A 91 18.05 -7.03 -3.08
CA ILE A 91 18.08 -5.89 -3.99
C ILE A 91 19.35 -5.07 -3.81
N GLU A 92 19.91 -5.00 -2.60
CA GLU A 92 21.25 -4.44 -2.36
C GLU A 92 22.38 -5.30 -2.96
N LYS A 93 22.12 -6.57 -3.27
CA LYS A 93 23.12 -7.47 -3.87
C LYS A 93 23.22 -7.39 -5.40
N ASN A 94 22.27 -6.72 -6.04
CA ASN A 94 22.17 -6.60 -7.50
C ASN A 94 22.52 -5.19 -8.02
N HIS A 95 23.23 -4.38 -7.22
CA HIS A 95 23.83 -3.11 -7.65
C HIS A 95 25.36 -3.19 -7.61
#